data_AF-A0A7C1YEW5-F1
#
_entry.id   AF-A0A7C1YEW5-F1
#
_cell.length_a   1.000
_cell.length_b   1.000
_cell.length_c   1.000
_cell.angle_alpha   90.00
_cell.angle_beta   90.00
_cell.angle_gamma   90.00
#
_symmetry.space_group_name_H-M   'P 1'
#
loop_
_entity.id
_entity.type
_entity.pdbx_description
1 polymer ?
#
loop_
_entity_poly.entity_id
_entity_poly.type
_entity_poly.pdbx_seq_one_letter_code
_entity_poly.pdbx_strand_id
1 'polypeptide(L)'
;MSPGAKTGLKIAGVALVAGAVLTAWFLHNYEYRSEEVRTPPGAEARRNPYLALQRFLQRLGDTVHVHRRLPETRDLGPRDVLLLTTGRYSLTPDRARTLLEWVRHGGHLVVRIRPPREPALPDPLLDPLDIGVAEPETRPQDPFTLRV
;
A
#
# COMPACT_ATOMS: atom_id res chain seq x y z
N MET A 1 -71.22 11.07 -26.58
CA MET A 1 -69.83 11.03 -26.09
C MET A 1 -69.68 12.05 -24.98
N SER A 2 -69.60 11.61 -23.72
CA SER A 2 -69.58 12.46 -22.53
C SER A 2 -68.36 13.42 -22.55
N PRO A 3 -68.52 14.70 -22.17
CA PRO A 3 -67.43 15.67 -22.09
C PRO A 3 -66.23 15.21 -21.27
N GLY A 4 -66.44 14.35 -20.26
CA GLY A 4 -65.38 13.87 -19.36
C GLY A 4 -64.35 12.95 -20.03
N ALA A 5 -64.72 12.19 -21.06
CA ALA A 5 -63.83 11.25 -21.72
C ALA A 5 -62.74 11.94 -22.56
N LYS A 6 -63.06 13.11 -23.15
CA LYS A 6 -62.11 13.89 -23.94
C LYS A 6 -61.08 14.61 -23.06
N THR A 7 -61.49 15.02 -21.86
CA THR A 7 -60.60 15.65 -20.87
C THR A 7 -59.62 14.64 -20.29
N GLY A 8 -60.07 13.42 -19.99
CA GLY A 8 -59.21 12.33 -19.53
C GLY A 8 -58.12 11.95 -20.55
N LEU A 9 -58.48 11.88 -21.84
CA LEU A 9 -57.51 11.57 -22.91
C LEU A 9 -56.46 12.68 -23.09
N LYS A 10 -56.85 13.95 -22.95
CA LYS A 10 -55.91 15.09 -22.98
C LYS A 10 -54.93 15.06 -21.81
N ILE A 11 -55.43 14.77 -20.60
CA ILE A 11 -54.59 14.65 -19.41
C ILE A 11 -53.59 13.50 -19.56
N ALA A 12 -54.04 12.34 -20.06
CA ALA A 12 -53.17 11.21 -20.34
C ALA A 12 -52.08 11.56 -21.38
N GLY A 13 -52.46 12.25 -22.46
CA GLY A 13 -51.51 12.70 -23.48
C GLY A 13 -50.46 13.67 -22.94
N VAL A 14 -50.87 14.68 -22.16
CA VAL A 14 -49.94 15.63 -21.53
C VAL A 14 -49.01 14.93 -20.54
N ALA A 15 -49.53 14.01 -19.73
CA ALA A 15 -48.71 13.25 -18.79
C ALA A 15 -47.65 12.40 -19.51
N LEU A 16 -48.00 11.82 -20.66
CA LEU A 16 -47.09 10.98 -21.44
C LEU A 16 -45.98 11.80 -22.09
N VAL A 17 -46.31 12.98 -22.64
CA VAL A 17 -45.31 13.92 -23.18
C VAL A 17 -44.40 14.45 -22.08
N ALA A 18 -44.97 14.84 -20.94
CA ALA A 18 -44.18 15.30 -19.79
C ALA A 18 -43.23 14.21 -19.29
N GLY A 19 -43.69 12.95 -19.22
CA GLY A 19 -42.86 11.80 -18.88
C GLY A 19 -41.70 11.61 -19.86
N ALA A 20 -41.98 11.64 -21.17
CA ALA A 20 -40.96 11.49 -22.21
C ALA A 20 -39.90 12.61 -22.14
N VAL A 21 -40.31 13.86 -21.93
CA VAL A 21 -39.40 15.01 -21.79
C VAL A 21 -38.53 14.86 -20.55
N LEU A 22 -39.10 14.45 -19.40
CA LEU A 22 -38.36 14.23 -18.16
C LEU A 22 -37.34 13.10 -18.30
N THR A 23 -37.72 11.99 -18.94
CA THR A 23 -36.80 10.87 -19.20
C THR A 23 -35.67 11.29 -20.13
N ALA A 24 -35.97 12.00 -21.22
CA ALA A 24 -34.94 12.49 -22.15
C ALA A 24 -33.98 13.47 -21.47
N TRP A 25 -34.51 14.40 -20.67
CA TRP A 25 -33.69 15.33 -19.88
C TRP A 25 -32.79 14.60 -18.89
N PHE A 26 -33.33 13.62 -18.15
CA PHE A 26 -32.55 12.85 -17.19
C PHE A 26 -31.42 12.07 -17.85
N LEU A 27 -31.70 11.33 -18.94
CA LEU A 27 -30.69 10.55 -19.65
C LEU A 27 -29.61 11.42 -20.29
N HIS A 28 -29.94 12.66 -20.67
CA HIS A 28 -28.97 13.58 -21.25
C HIS A 28 -28.07 14.27 -20.21
N ASN A 29 -28.57 14.49 -18.99
CA ASN A 29 -27.84 15.19 -17.93
C ASN A 29 -27.22 14.24 -16.89
N TYR A 30 -27.55 12.95 -16.94
CA TYR A 30 -26.99 11.95 -16.05
C TYR A 30 -25.58 11.56 -16.49
N GLU A 31 -24.58 11.99 -15.71
CA GLU A 31 -23.19 11.58 -15.88
C GLU A 31 -22.83 10.55 -14.79
N TYR A 32 -22.40 9.35 -15.19
CA TYR A 32 -21.85 8.37 -14.24
C TYR A 32 -20.42 8.76 -13.91
N ARG A 33 -20.16 9.17 -12.65
CA ARG A 33 -18.81 9.40 -12.15
C ARG A 33 -18.39 8.29 -11.20
N SER A 34 -17.26 7.68 -11.50
CA SER A 34 -16.52 6.87 -10.54
C SER A 34 -15.77 7.80 -9.59
N GLU A 35 -16.20 7.86 -8.33
CA GLU A 35 -15.44 8.52 -7.27
C GLU A 35 -14.56 7.51 -6.53
N GLU A 36 -13.28 7.85 -6.37
CA GLU A 36 -12.38 7.08 -5.51
C GLU A 36 -12.64 7.43 -4.05
N VAL A 37 -13.42 6.60 -3.37
CA VAL A 37 -13.65 6.75 -1.93
C VAL A 37 -12.56 6.02 -1.16
N ARG A 38 -11.87 6.72 -0.26
CA ARG A 38 -10.82 6.13 0.58
C ARG A 38 -11.46 5.21 1.62
N THR A 39 -11.39 3.91 1.40
CA THR A 39 -11.88 2.91 2.36
C THR A 39 -10.79 2.51 3.36
N PRO A 40 -11.16 2.02 4.55
CA PRO A 40 -10.22 1.35 5.44
C PRO A 40 -9.49 0.19 4.73
N PRO A 41 -8.29 -0.19 5.19
CA PRO A 41 -7.58 -1.35 4.65
C PRO A 41 -8.43 -2.62 4.73
N GLY A 42 -8.55 -3.32 3.60
CA GLY A 42 -9.21 -4.63 3.53
C GLY A 42 -8.55 -5.66 4.45
N ALA A 43 -9.26 -6.75 4.74
CA ALA A 43 -8.78 -7.78 5.68
C ALA A 43 -7.40 -8.37 5.32
N GLU A 44 -7.10 -8.48 4.03
CA GLU A 44 -5.81 -8.95 3.55
C GLU A 44 -4.69 -7.94 3.84
N ALA A 45 -4.91 -6.66 3.56
CA ALA A 45 -3.95 -5.58 3.81
C ALA A 45 -3.68 -5.39 5.31
N ARG A 46 -4.66 -5.68 6.18
CA ARG A 46 -4.46 -5.69 7.63
C ARG A 46 -3.51 -6.81 8.09
N ARG A 47 -3.51 -7.95 7.40
CA ARG A 47 -2.62 -9.09 7.70
C ARG A 47 -1.25 -8.96 7.05
N ASN A 48 -1.18 -8.32 5.90
CA ASN A 48 0.06 -8.06 5.18
C ASN A 48 0.18 -6.56 4.85
N PRO A 49 0.93 -5.79 5.68
CA PRO A 49 1.20 -4.38 5.41
C PRO A 49 1.92 -4.12 4.07
N TYR A 50 2.55 -5.15 3.49
CA TYR A 50 3.28 -5.09 2.22
C TYR A 50 2.47 -5.65 1.04
N LEU A 51 1.15 -5.77 1.18
CA LEU A 51 0.29 -6.34 0.13
C LEU A 51 0.38 -5.58 -1.20
N ALA A 52 0.50 -4.25 -1.16
CA ALA A 52 0.66 -3.44 -2.37
C ALA A 52 1.96 -3.79 -3.11
N LEU A 53 3.07 -3.90 -2.37
CA LEU A 53 4.37 -4.30 -2.92
C LEU A 53 4.31 -5.73 -3.49
N GLN A 54 3.73 -6.67 -2.75
CA GLN A 54 3.56 -8.04 -3.21
C GLN A 54 2.79 -8.09 -4.54
N ARG A 55 1.64 -7.41 -4.63
CA ARG A 55 0.83 -7.37 -5.85
C ARG A 55 1.54 -6.68 -7.01
N PHE A 56 2.31 -5.64 -6.71
CA PHE A 56 3.11 -4.93 -7.71
C PHE A 56 4.19 -5.85 -8.31
N LEU A 57 4.99 -6.51 -7.48
CA LEU A 57 6.02 -7.45 -7.92
C LEU A 57 5.43 -8.65 -8.67
N GLN A 58 4.33 -9.21 -8.19
CA GLN A 58 3.62 -10.29 -8.88
C GLN A 58 3.14 -9.88 -10.28
N ARG A 59 2.71 -8.62 -10.46
CA ARG A 59 2.34 -8.09 -11.79
C ARG A 59 3.55 -7.90 -12.70
N LEU A 60 4.74 -7.68 -12.15
CA LEU A 60 5.99 -7.65 -12.91
C LEU A 60 6.49 -9.04 -13.30
N GLY A 61 5.86 -10.11 -12.79
CA GLY A 61 6.21 -11.50 -13.09
C GLY A 61 7.05 -12.18 -11.99
N ASP A 62 7.33 -11.48 -10.89
CA ASP A 62 8.11 -12.03 -9.78
C ASP A 62 7.25 -12.94 -8.88
N THR A 63 7.88 -13.99 -8.36
CA THR A 63 7.28 -14.84 -7.33
C THR A 63 7.59 -14.26 -5.95
N VAL A 64 6.55 -13.92 -5.19
CA VAL A 64 6.70 -13.31 -3.85
C VAL A 64 6.09 -14.20 -2.79
N HIS A 65 6.89 -14.52 -1.76
CA HIS A 65 6.46 -15.28 -0.60
C HIS A 65 6.52 -14.44 0.67
N VAL A 66 5.45 -14.49 1.48
CA VAL A 66 5.38 -13.80 2.77
C VAL A 66 5.48 -14.82 3.89
N HIS A 67 6.58 -14.75 4.65
CA HIS A 67 6.82 -15.64 5.78
C HIS A 67 6.66 -14.90 7.11
N ARG A 68 6.03 -15.55 8.09
CA ARG A 68 5.93 -15.02 9.47
C ARG A 68 7.23 -15.17 10.26
N ARG A 69 8.08 -16.12 9.86
CA ARG A 69 9.38 -16.42 10.43
C ARG A 69 10.43 -16.30 9.33
N LEU A 70 11.66 -15.97 9.71
CA LEU A 70 12.78 -15.97 8.77
C LEU A 70 12.91 -17.39 8.18
N PRO A 71 12.83 -17.57 6.86
CA PRO A 71 13.12 -18.86 6.22
C PRO A 71 14.56 -19.27 6.49
N GLU A 72 14.86 -20.55 6.29
CA GLU A 72 16.24 -20.99 6.40
C GLU A 72 17.02 -20.50 5.18
N THR A 73 18.27 -20.11 5.38
CA THR A 73 19.09 -19.57 4.29
C THR A 73 19.27 -20.56 3.13
N ARG A 74 19.19 -21.87 3.40
CA ARG A 74 19.19 -22.93 2.38
C ARG A 74 17.97 -22.92 1.46
N ASP A 75 16.87 -22.30 1.89
CA ASP A 75 15.64 -22.18 1.10
C ASP A 75 15.68 -20.92 0.19
N LEU A 76 16.71 -20.08 0.32
CA LEU A 76 16.89 -18.87 -0.48
C LEU A 76 17.78 -19.17 -1.68
N GLY A 77 17.30 -18.82 -2.88
CA GLY A 77 18.10 -18.84 -4.08
C GLY A 77 19.26 -17.84 -4.02
N PRO A 78 20.35 -18.06 -4.77
CA PRO A 78 21.55 -17.21 -4.72
C PRO A 78 21.35 -15.80 -5.30
N ARG A 79 20.19 -15.50 -5.91
CA ARG A 79 19.85 -14.16 -6.43
C ARG A 79 18.54 -13.63 -5.87
N ASP A 80 17.96 -14.31 -4.89
CA ASP A 80 16.67 -13.91 -4.33
C ASP A 80 16.82 -12.62 -3.52
N VAL A 81 15.69 -11.93 -3.35
CA VAL A 81 15.60 -10.73 -2.52
C VAL A 81 14.84 -11.06 -1.24
N LEU A 82 15.49 -10.90 -0.09
CA LEU A 82 14.85 -11.02 1.21
C LEU A 82 14.57 -9.65 1.80
N LEU A 83 13.28 -9.30 1.91
CA LEU A 83 12.83 -8.12 2.65
C LEU A 83 12.59 -8.48 4.12
N LEU A 84 13.52 -8.13 5.00
CA LEU A 84 13.43 -8.39 6.43
C LEU A 84 12.75 -7.22 7.15
N THR A 85 11.47 -7.41 7.44
CA THR A 85 10.60 -6.38 8.04
C THR A 85 10.47 -6.51 9.56
N THR A 86 10.77 -7.70 10.10
CA THR A 86 10.61 -8.04 11.51
C THR A 86 11.95 -8.26 12.20
N GLY A 87 12.00 -7.88 13.48
CA GLY A 87 12.84 -8.53 14.51
C GLY A 87 14.32 -8.78 14.24
N ARG A 88 15.04 -7.99 13.42
CA ARG A 88 16.47 -8.28 13.17
C ARG A 88 17.34 -8.29 14.43
N TYR A 89 16.97 -7.51 15.44
CA TYR A 89 17.65 -7.46 16.75
C TYR A 89 17.43 -8.72 17.59
N SER A 90 16.45 -9.56 17.26
CA SER A 90 16.25 -10.88 17.90
C SER A 90 16.91 -12.01 17.11
N LEU A 91 17.67 -11.71 16.05
CA LEU A 91 18.44 -12.73 15.35
C LEU A 91 19.60 -13.19 16.21
N THR A 92 19.82 -14.50 16.23
CA THR A 92 21.04 -15.05 16.83
C THR A 92 22.25 -14.67 15.96
N PRO A 93 23.45 -14.50 16.56
CA PRO A 93 24.66 -14.17 15.81
C PRO A 93 24.96 -15.15 14.67
N ASP A 94 24.70 -16.44 14.87
CA ASP A 94 24.92 -17.47 13.85
C ASP A 94 23.96 -17.33 12.66
N ARG A 95 22.68 -17.03 12.93
CA ARG A 95 21.70 -16.79 11.87
C ARG A 95 22.03 -15.53 11.08
N ALA A 96 22.49 -14.48 11.76
CA ALA A 96 22.93 -13.26 11.10
C ALA A 96 24.15 -13.50 10.20
N ARG A 97 25.17 -14.22 10.69
CA ARG A 97 26.34 -14.62 9.88
C ARG A 97 25.94 -15.41 8.64
N THR A 98 25.10 -16.44 8.80
CA THR A 98 24.64 -17.27 7.68
C THR A 98 23.91 -16.43 6.63
N LEU A 99 23.09 -15.46 7.06
CA LEU A 99 22.38 -14.57 6.15
C LEU A 99 23.34 -13.63 5.40
N LEU A 100 24.32 -13.06 6.10
CA LEU A 100 25.34 -12.21 5.48
C LEU A 100 26.24 -13.00 4.51
N GLU A 101 26.53 -14.27 4.80
CA GLU A 101 27.21 -15.16 3.86
C GLU A 101 26.37 -15.36 2.59
N TRP A 102 25.06 -15.61 2.70
CA TRP A 102 24.19 -15.70 1.53
C TRP A 102 24.18 -14.40 0.70
N VAL A 103 24.19 -13.24 1.35
CA VAL A 103 24.34 -11.94 0.65
C VAL A 103 25.66 -11.89 -0.12
N ARG A 104 26.77 -12.34 0.50
CA ARG A 104 28.08 -12.41 -0.17
C ARG A 104 28.09 -13.34 -1.39
N HIS A 105 27.20 -14.33 -1.44
CA HIS A 105 27.04 -15.24 -2.59
C HIS A 105 26.09 -14.69 -3.69
N GLY A 106 25.60 -13.45 -3.55
CA GLY A 106 24.79 -12.76 -4.56
C GLY A 106 23.33 -12.54 -4.16
N GLY A 107 22.93 -13.00 -2.98
CA GLY A 107 21.61 -12.71 -2.42
C GLY A 107 21.45 -11.23 -2.07
N HIS A 108 20.22 -10.72 -2.12
CA HIS A 108 19.95 -9.32 -1.79
C HIS A 108 19.14 -9.22 -0.50
N LEU A 109 19.67 -8.50 0.49
CA LEU A 109 19.00 -8.28 1.77
C LEU A 109 18.53 -6.83 1.87
N VAL A 110 17.22 -6.64 2.04
CA VAL A 110 16.63 -5.33 2.31
C VAL A 110 16.15 -5.30 3.75
N VAL A 111 16.72 -4.39 4.55
CA VAL A 111 16.33 -4.19 5.96
C VAL A 111 15.80 -2.79 6.17
N ARG A 112 14.85 -2.64 7.08
CA ARG A 112 14.36 -1.30 7.49
C ARG A 112 15.29 -0.73 8.56
N ILE A 113 15.95 0.40 8.29
CA ILE A 113 16.70 1.14 9.31
C ILE A 113 15.74 1.64 10.40
N ARG A 114 16.15 1.53 11.67
CA ARG A 114 15.39 2.04 12.80
C ARG A 114 16.15 3.22 13.42
N PRO A 115 15.44 4.25 13.93
CA PRO A 115 16.10 5.33 14.64
C PRO A 115 16.89 4.79 15.84
N PRO A 116 17.93 5.51 16.29
CA PRO A 116 18.67 5.16 17.50
C PRO A 116 17.71 4.99 18.68
N ARG A 117 18.02 4.06 19.57
CA ARG A 117 17.28 3.82 20.81
C ARG A 117 18.25 3.90 21.97
N GLU A 118 17.78 4.40 23.10
CA GLU A 118 18.50 4.34 24.38
C GLU A 118 17.88 3.28 25.31
N PRO A 119 18.67 2.33 25.85
CA PRO A 119 20.06 2.05 25.48
C PRO A 119 20.17 1.47 24.07
N ALA A 120 21.33 1.63 23.44
CA ALA A 120 21.61 1.07 22.11
C ALA A 120 21.50 -0.46 22.16
N LEU A 121 20.72 -1.03 21.23
CA LEU A 121 20.67 -2.49 21.05
C LEU A 121 21.68 -2.90 19.99
N PRO A 122 22.50 -3.94 20.25
CA PRO A 122 23.37 -4.53 19.24
C PRO A 122 22.56 -4.97 18.02
N ASP A 123 23.03 -4.59 16.82
CA ASP A 123 22.41 -4.98 15.56
C ASP A 123 23.26 -6.09 14.90
N PRO A 124 22.83 -7.35 14.97
CA PRO A 124 23.64 -8.48 14.51
C PRO A 124 23.86 -8.49 12.99
N LEU A 125 23.13 -7.66 12.22
CA LEU A 125 23.30 -7.55 10.78
C LEU A 125 24.09 -6.31 10.37
N LEU A 126 23.88 -5.18 11.05
CA LEU A 126 24.49 -3.90 10.66
C LEU A 126 25.83 -3.63 11.35
N ASP A 127 25.99 -4.04 12.61
CA ASP A 127 27.25 -3.85 13.35
C ASP A 127 28.44 -4.55 12.67
N PRO A 128 28.32 -5.79 12.14
CA PRO A 128 29.41 -6.43 11.40
C PRO A 128 29.78 -5.73 10.08
N LEU A 129 28.92 -4.84 9.59
CA LEU A 129 29.14 -4.06 8.38
C LEU A 129 29.62 -2.64 8.69
N ASP A 130 29.81 -2.30 9.97
CA ASP A 130 30.13 -0.95 10.44
C ASP A 130 29.09 0.11 10.00
N ILE A 131 27.82 -0.31 9.90
CA ILE A 131 26.71 0.56 9.49
C ILE A 131 25.97 1.03 10.75
N GLY A 132 26.19 2.30 11.10
CA GLY A 132 25.47 3.00 12.18
C GLY A 132 24.36 3.91 11.67
N VAL A 133 23.43 4.25 12.56
CA VAL A 133 22.47 5.35 12.33
C VAL A 133 22.99 6.57 13.05
N ALA A 134 23.44 7.57 12.30
CA ALA A 134 23.76 8.86 12.89
C ALA A 134 22.49 9.49 13.44
N GLU A 135 22.56 10.10 14.62
CA GLU A 135 21.53 11.05 15.01
C GLU A 135 21.48 12.14 13.94
N PRO A 136 20.27 12.58 13.54
CA PRO A 136 20.17 13.73 12.67
C PRO A 136 20.90 14.86 13.37
N GLU A 137 22.02 15.29 12.81
CA GLU A 137 22.73 16.48 13.24
C GLU A 137 21.67 17.57 13.37
N THR A 138 21.50 18.12 14.57
CA THR A 138 20.55 19.18 14.85
C THR A 138 20.97 20.39 14.04
N ARG A 139 20.58 20.40 12.76
CA ARG A 139 20.72 21.57 11.91
C ARG A 139 19.94 22.67 12.65
N PRO A 140 20.60 23.75 13.07
CA PRO A 140 19.90 24.85 13.72
C PRO A 140 18.71 25.21 12.85
N GLN A 141 17.52 25.24 13.44
CA GLN A 141 16.30 25.55 12.71
C GLN A 141 16.54 26.84 11.94
N ASP A 142 16.38 26.77 10.63
CA ASP A 142 16.62 27.89 9.74
C ASP A 142 15.73 29.05 10.21
N PRO A 143 16.28 30.19 10.69
CA PRO A 143 15.48 31.28 11.25
C PRO A 143 14.61 31.98 10.18
N PHE A 144 14.69 31.57 8.92
CA PHE A 144 13.89 32.10 7.83
C PHE A 144 12.51 31.43 7.76
N THR A 145 11.74 31.54 8.83
CA THR A 145 10.29 31.49 8.73
C THR A 145 9.85 32.79 8.04
N LEU A 146 9.72 32.75 6.72
CA LEU A 146 9.08 33.82 5.95
C LEU A 146 7.60 33.85 6.35
N ARG A 147 7.27 34.72 7.31
CA ARG A 147 5.88 35.13 7.53
C ARG A 147 5.41 35.83 6.27
N VAL A 148 4.53 35.16 5.54
CA VAL A 148 3.65 35.76 4.53
C VAL A 148 2.47 36.39 5.25
#